data_AF-A0AAU7DRV2-F1
#
_entry.id   AF-A0AAU7DRV2-F1
#
_cell.length_a   1.000
_cell.length_b   1.000
_cell.length_c   1.000
_cell.angle_alpha   90.00
_cell.angle_beta   90.00
_cell.angle_gamma   90.00
#
_symmetry.space_group_name_H-M   'P 1'
#
loop_
_entity.id
_entity.type
_entity.pdbx_description
1 polymer ?
#
loop_
_entity_poly.entity_id
_entity_poly.type
_entity_poly.pdbx_seq_one_letter_code
_entity_poly.pdbx_strand_id
1 'polypeptide(L)'
;MSTLDHNEPDDQKVLGSHGPSEIDASAGYEQTDVKVTGIIVFLVSLAILVAVCGVVTYGMGKLINARMNKEDGPNSKWTKTAEIRQLGNLPSSPEMQNKIAEITRTFPTPRVQTDDGNQDVADLHQREDLLLDNYTWVDQSQGKVRIPIERAMQIIAQKGLPVAPTVQQAPLLAGDSKPTVTAPITDGFARTGYEQDQAAAQKAEAQQQAETQQHE
;
A
#
# COMPACT_ATOMS: atom_id res chain seq x y z
N MET A 1 9.42 94.39 74.30
CA MET A 1 8.27 93.49 74.12
C MET A 1 8.83 92.09 74.33
N SER A 2 8.98 91.63 75.58
CA SER A 2 7.99 90.83 76.35
C SER A 2 7.31 89.77 75.50
N THR A 3 7.24 88.47 75.81
CA THR A 3 7.73 87.55 76.87
C THR A 3 7.27 86.13 76.42
N LEU A 4 7.72 85.07 77.09
CA LEU A 4 7.31 83.64 77.07
C LEU A 4 8.32 82.71 76.36
N ASP A 5 9.06 81.77 76.95
CA ASP A 5 9.12 81.03 78.24
C ASP A 5 8.83 79.52 78.09
N HIS A 6 9.67 78.72 78.78
CA HIS A 6 9.61 77.28 79.14
C HIS A 6 9.64 76.21 78.02
N ASN A 7 10.56 75.22 77.97
CA ASN A 7 11.03 74.18 78.91
C ASN A 7 10.09 72.94 78.99
N GLU A 8 10.68 71.77 78.65
CA GLU A 8 10.21 70.36 78.50
C GLU A 8 9.46 69.73 79.71
N PRO A 9 9.10 68.41 79.70
CA PRO A 9 8.36 67.54 78.75
C PRO A 9 7.17 66.83 79.48
N ASP A 10 6.34 66.01 78.81
CA ASP A 10 5.66 64.84 79.42
C ASP A 10 4.81 64.04 78.40
N ASP A 11 5.29 62.84 78.09
CA ASP A 11 4.60 61.56 78.19
C ASP A 11 3.10 61.45 77.86
N GLN A 12 2.80 60.88 76.70
CA GLN A 12 1.61 60.03 76.59
C GLN A 12 1.88 58.78 75.71
N LYS A 13 2.36 57.72 76.36
CA LYS A 13 2.24 56.35 75.87
C LYS A 13 0.76 55.96 75.86
N VAL A 14 0.16 55.86 74.67
CA VAL A 14 -1.12 55.19 74.50
C VAL A 14 -0.87 53.70 74.30
N LEU A 15 -1.26 52.92 75.30
CA LEU A 15 -1.19 51.46 75.37
C LEU A 15 -2.09 50.80 74.31
N GLY A 16 -1.65 49.65 73.82
CA GLY A 16 -2.19 48.95 72.66
C GLY A 16 -3.61 48.40 72.77
N SER A 17 -4.20 48.22 71.60
CA SER A 17 -5.33 47.33 71.35
C SER A 17 -4.92 46.36 70.25
N HIS A 18 -4.57 45.12 70.63
CA HIS A 18 -4.43 44.01 69.68
C HIS A 18 -5.80 43.35 69.55
N GLY A 19 -6.59 43.79 68.58
CA GLY A 19 -7.75 43.05 68.09
C GLY A 19 -7.33 41.79 67.32
N PRO A 20 -8.25 40.82 67.11
CA PRO A 20 -7.91 39.49 66.61
C PRO A 20 -7.30 39.57 65.21
N SER A 21 -6.16 38.90 65.01
CA SER A 21 -5.52 38.77 63.69
C SER A 21 -6.39 37.90 62.79
N GLU A 22 -7.15 38.54 61.90
CA GLU A 22 -7.73 37.86 60.74
C GLU A 22 -6.60 37.35 59.84
N ILE A 23 -6.71 36.08 59.45
CA ILE A 23 -5.75 35.44 58.56
C ILE A 23 -5.96 36.07 57.19
N ASP A 24 -4.99 36.88 56.77
CA ASP A 24 -5.07 37.64 55.53
C ASP A 24 -4.95 36.71 54.32
N ALA A 25 -6.08 36.38 53.71
CA ALA A 25 -6.15 35.69 52.42
C ALA A 25 -5.76 36.61 51.23
N SER A 26 -5.26 37.83 51.49
CA SER A 26 -4.73 38.75 50.48
C SER A 26 -3.30 38.46 50.04
N ALA A 27 -2.70 37.36 50.50
CA ALA A 27 -1.45 36.83 49.95
C ALA A 27 -1.65 36.43 48.47
N GLY A 28 -1.60 37.45 47.61
CA GLY A 28 -1.66 37.34 46.18
C GLY A 28 -0.44 36.60 45.63
N TYR A 29 -0.59 36.16 44.38
CA TYR A 29 0.42 35.41 43.64
C TYR A 29 1.81 36.08 43.67
N GLU A 30 2.84 35.25 43.81
CA GLU A 30 4.25 35.64 43.87
C GLU A 30 4.67 36.24 42.52
N GLN A 31 4.79 37.57 42.43
CA GLN A 31 5.12 38.26 41.17
C GLN A 31 6.60 38.17 40.76
N THR A 32 7.40 37.34 41.42
CA THR A 32 8.87 37.38 41.32
C THR A 32 9.46 36.42 40.29
N ASP A 33 8.76 35.37 39.86
CA ASP A 33 9.42 34.24 39.21
C ASP A 33 9.52 34.29 37.68
N VAL A 34 9.05 35.36 37.02
CA VAL A 34 9.06 35.42 35.54
C VAL A 34 9.60 36.75 35.01
N LYS A 35 10.76 36.69 34.33
CA LYS A 35 11.35 37.82 33.61
C LYS A 35 10.63 38.07 32.29
N VAL A 36 9.65 38.97 32.30
CA VAL A 36 8.85 39.38 31.14
C VAL A 36 9.73 39.82 29.96
N THR A 37 10.82 40.55 30.21
CA THR A 37 11.77 40.98 29.18
C THR A 37 12.41 39.81 28.44
N GLY A 38 12.72 38.70 29.14
CA GLY A 38 13.28 37.50 28.52
C GLY A 38 12.28 36.80 27.61
N ILE A 39 11.01 36.77 28.01
CA ILE A 39 9.92 36.20 27.19
C ILE A 39 9.73 37.02 25.92
N ILE A 40 9.72 38.36 26.00
CA ILE A 40 9.54 39.22 24.83
C ILE A 40 10.70 39.02 23.84
N VAL A 41 11.95 39.01 24.31
CA VAL A 41 13.12 38.77 23.45
C VAL A 41 13.07 37.37 22.83
N PHE A 42 12.68 36.36 23.61
CA PHE A 42 12.49 34.99 23.10
C PHE A 42 11.45 34.93 21.99
N LEU A 43 10.26 35.51 22.19
CA LEU A 43 9.19 35.52 21.18
C LEU A 43 9.59 36.27 19.91
N VAL A 44 10.27 37.41 20.04
CA VAL A 44 10.78 38.16 18.88
C VAL A 44 11.84 37.34 18.13
N SER A 45 12.77 36.70 18.83
CA SER A 45 13.80 35.87 18.20
C SER A 45 13.20 34.65 17.49
N LEU A 46 12.18 34.02 18.07
CA LEU A 46 11.46 32.90 17.48
C LEU A 46 10.71 33.34 16.21
N ALA A 47 10.03 34.48 16.25
CA ALA A 47 9.35 35.04 15.09
C ALA A 47 10.33 35.36 13.95
N ILE A 48 11.50 35.95 14.26
CA ILE A 48 12.55 36.22 13.26
C ILE A 48 13.10 34.91 12.69
N LEU A 49 13.36 33.91 13.52
CA LEU A 49 13.85 32.60 13.06
C LEU A 49 12.87 31.95 12.07
N VAL A 50 11.58 31.94 12.40
CA VAL A 50 10.53 31.40 11.51
C VAL A 50 10.47 32.18 10.20
N ALA A 51 10.55 33.52 10.25
CA ALA A 51 10.57 34.35 9.05
C ALA A 51 11.79 34.04 8.17
N VAL A 52 12.99 33.92 8.76
CA VAL A 52 14.22 33.57 8.02
C VAL A 52 14.10 32.18 7.39
N CYS A 53 13.64 31.18 8.14
CA CYS A 53 13.41 29.84 7.61
C CYS A 53 12.38 29.84 6.46
N GLY A 54 11.31 30.64 6.58
CA GLY A 54 10.33 30.82 5.53
C GLY A 54 10.93 31.46 4.26
N VAL A 55 11.76 32.50 4.41
CA VAL A 55 12.43 33.15 3.29
C VAL A 55 13.42 32.20 2.60
N VAL A 56 14.20 31.42 3.38
CA VAL A 56 15.15 30.45 2.83
C VAL A 56 14.44 29.33 2.08
N THR A 57 13.40 28.74 2.66
CA THR A 57 12.63 27.67 2.00
C THR A 57 11.90 28.18 0.76
N TYR A 58 11.29 29.36 0.82
CA TYR A 58 10.66 30.00 -0.34
C TYR A 58 11.67 30.33 -1.45
N GLY A 59 12.82 30.90 -1.08
CA GLY A 59 13.89 31.25 -2.03
C GLY A 59 14.47 30.02 -2.72
N MET A 60 14.74 28.95 -1.96
CA MET A 60 15.23 27.68 -2.48
C MET A 60 14.19 27.00 -3.38
N GLY A 61 12.91 26.98 -2.95
CA GLY A 61 11.81 26.46 -3.75
C GLY A 61 11.63 27.23 -5.06
N LYS A 62 11.74 28.56 -5.04
CA LYS A 62 11.68 29.40 -6.24
C LYS A 62 12.84 29.14 -7.19
N LEU A 63 14.06 28.92 -6.66
CA LEU A 63 15.24 28.60 -7.46
C LEU A 63 15.12 27.23 -8.14
N ILE A 64 14.69 26.21 -7.39
CA ILE A 64 14.49 24.85 -7.91
C ILE A 64 13.38 24.86 -8.97
N ASN A 65 12.22 25.47 -8.67
CA ASN A 65 11.10 25.57 -9.60
C ASN A 65 11.48 26.30 -10.90
N ALA A 66 12.31 27.34 -10.82
CA ALA A 66 12.80 28.06 -11.99
C ALA A 66 13.76 27.22 -12.85
N ARG A 67 14.57 26.34 -12.24
CA ARG A 67 15.43 25.40 -12.97
C ARG A 67 14.61 24.26 -13.57
N MET A 68 13.69 23.67 -12.82
CA MET A 68 12.78 22.61 -13.29
C MET A 68 11.95 23.07 -14.49
N ASN A 69 11.31 24.25 -14.42
CA ASN A 69 10.56 24.81 -15.56
C ASN A 69 11.41 25.02 -16.83
N LYS A 70 12.73 25.18 -16.69
CA LYS A 70 13.64 25.34 -17.83
C LYS A 70 14.04 23.99 -18.44
N GLU A 71 14.10 22.93 -17.63
CA GLU A 71 14.42 21.56 -18.04
C GLU A 71 13.19 20.79 -18.55
N ASP A 72 12.02 20.97 -17.94
CA ASP A 72 10.77 20.27 -18.26
C ASP A 72 10.14 20.69 -19.61
N GLY A 73 10.62 21.78 -20.23
CA GLY A 73 10.13 22.28 -21.50
C GLY A 73 8.70 22.86 -21.44
N PRO A 74 8.17 23.39 -22.56
CA PRO A 74 6.82 23.96 -22.60
C PRO A 74 5.78 22.90 -22.28
N ASN A 75 4.82 23.21 -21.39
CA ASN A 75 3.71 22.32 -21.02
C ASN A 75 3.00 21.80 -22.28
N SER A 76 3.20 20.52 -22.60
CA SER A 76 2.58 19.87 -23.73
C SER A 76 1.25 19.24 -23.30
N LYS A 77 0.42 18.82 -24.26
CA LYS A 77 -0.84 18.11 -23.98
C LYS A 77 -0.65 16.82 -23.15
N TRP A 78 0.59 16.32 -23.04
CA TRP A 78 0.98 15.11 -22.32
C TRP A 78 1.50 15.36 -20.90
N THR A 79 1.89 16.59 -20.55
CA THR A 79 2.35 16.96 -19.20
C THR A 79 1.32 17.75 -18.39
N LYS A 80 0.19 18.12 -19.02
CA LYS A 80 -1.00 18.45 -18.26
C LYS A 80 -1.45 17.15 -17.59
N THR A 81 -1.19 16.99 -16.29
CA THR A 81 -2.03 16.10 -15.47
C THR A 81 -3.44 16.48 -15.86
N ALA A 82 -4.12 15.60 -16.61
CA ALA A 82 -5.53 15.78 -16.87
C ALA A 82 -6.11 16.10 -15.51
N GLU A 83 -6.80 17.23 -15.39
CA GLU A 83 -7.77 17.37 -14.33
C GLU A 83 -8.65 16.14 -14.53
N ILE A 84 -8.38 15.09 -13.77
CA ILE A 84 -9.34 14.03 -13.50
C ILE A 84 -10.42 14.86 -12.86
N ARG A 85 -11.36 15.30 -13.69
CA ARG A 85 -12.55 16.02 -13.28
C ARG A 85 -13.04 15.19 -12.12
N GLN A 86 -12.85 15.74 -10.92
CA GLN A 86 -13.22 15.11 -9.68
C GLN A 86 -14.65 14.70 -9.92
N LEU A 87 -14.85 13.39 -10.10
CA LEU A 87 -16.05 12.85 -10.71
C LEU A 87 -17.10 12.98 -9.63
N GLY A 88 -17.65 14.19 -9.53
CA GLY A 88 -18.70 14.55 -8.61
C GLY A 88 -19.86 13.67 -8.98
N ASN A 89 -20.03 12.60 -8.20
CA ASN A 89 -21.20 11.74 -8.12
C ASN A 89 -22.04 11.73 -9.41
N LEU A 90 -21.44 11.28 -10.53
CA LEU A 90 -22.25 11.01 -11.71
C LEU A 90 -23.16 9.85 -11.31
N PRO A 91 -24.50 9.99 -11.40
CA PRO A 91 -25.37 8.85 -11.21
C PRO A 91 -24.93 7.79 -12.21
N SER A 92 -24.54 6.61 -11.72
CA SER A 92 -24.27 5.48 -12.60
C SER A 92 -25.60 5.09 -13.24
N SER A 93 -26.01 5.80 -14.28
CA SER A 93 -27.18 5.42 -15.04
C SER A 93 -26.89 4.03 -15.64
N PRO A 94 -27.85 3.09 -15.62
CA PRO A 94 -27.68 1.78 -16.25
C PRO A 94 -27.22 1.89 -17.71
N GLU A 95 -27.64 2.95 -18.40
CA GLU A 95 -27.21 3.27 -19.77
C GLU A 95 -25.71 3.55 -19.89
N MET A 96 -25.10 4.22 -18.91
CA MET A 96 -23.66 4.50 -18.92
C MET A 96 -22.86 3.21 -18.68
N GLN A 97 -23.33 2.33 -17.79
CA GLN A 97 -22.71 1.02 -17.57
C GLN A 97 -22.74 0.17 -18.84
N ASN A 98 -23.88 0.16 -19.55
CA ASN A 98 -24.02 -0.54 -20.82
C ASN A 98 -23.08 0.02 -21.91
N LYS A 99 -22.96 1.35 -22.00
CA LYS A 99 -22.02 2.00 -22.94
C LYS A 99 -20.56 1.70 -22.62
N ILE A 100 -20.18 1.67 -21.33
CA ILE A 100 -18.81 1.30 -20.92
C ILE A 100 -18.54 -0.17 -21.27
N ALA A 101 -19.51 -1.07 -21.07
CA ALA A 101 -19.40 -2.47 -21.47
C ALA A 101 -19.27 -2.62 -23.00
N GLU A 102 -20.01 -1.83 -23.79
CA GLU A 102 -19.93 -1.81 -25.25
C GLU A 102 -18.57 -1.29 -25.76
N ILE A 103 -18.05 -0.21 -25.16
CA ILE A 103 -16.71 0.33 -25.46
C ILE A 103 -15.64 -0.70 -25.08
N THR A 104 -15.79 -1.35 -23.92
CA THR A 104 -14.88 -2.42 -23.49
C THR A 104 -14.91 -3.58 -24.48
N ARG A 105 -16.08 -3.93 -25.03
CA ARG A 105 -16.25 -4.99 -26.05
C ARG A 105 -15.73 -4.65 -27.44
N THR A 106 -15.57 -3.37 -27.78
CA THR A 106 -15.02 -2.93 -29.07
C THR A 106 -13.53 -2.61 -29.01
N PHE A 107 -12.95 -2.54 -27.81
CA PHE A 107 -11.51 -2.33 -27.64
C PHE A 107 -10.70 -3.49 -28.25
N PRO A 108 -9.67 -3.22 -29.08
CA PRO A 108 -8.85 -4.27 -29.68
C PRO A 108 -8.22 -5.21 -28.63
N THR A 109 -8.02 -6.48 -28.96
CA THR A 109 -7.26 -7.40 -28.10
C THR A 109 -5.75 -7.11 -28.17
N PRO A 110 -4.97 -7.28 -27.08
CA PRO A 110 -5.34 -7.84 -25.78
C PRO A 110 -5.93 -6.81 -24.80
N ARG A 111 -6.92 -7.24 -24.00
CA ARG A 111 -7.52 -6.42 -22.93
C ARG A 111 -6.96 -6.83 -21.58
N VAL A 112 -6.96 -5.90 -20.63
CA VAL A 112 -6.67 -6.19 -19.22
C VAL A 112 -7.83 -7.04 -18.68
N GLN A 113 -7.50 -8.20 -18.10
CA GLN A 113 -8.45 -9.01 -17.32
C GLN A 113 -8.91 -8.19 -16.11
N THR A 114 -10.23 -8.04 -15.95
CA THR A 114 -10.81 -7.24 -14.86
C THR A 114 -11.10 -8.06 -13.61
N ASP A 115 -11.03 -9.38 -13.69
CA ASP A 115 -11.09 -10.27 -12.54
C ASP A 115 -9.67 -10.64 -12.10
N ASP A 116 -9.56 -11.36 -10.97
CA ASP A 116 -8.28 -11.81 -10.42
C ASP A 116 -7.60 -12.92 -11.25
N GLY A 117 -8.15 -13.31 -12.41
CA GLY A 117 -7.63 -14.35 -13.30
C GLY A 117 -7.82 -15.79 -12.81
N ASN A 118 -8.39 -15.98 -11.62
CA ASN A 118 -8.52 -17.30 -10.99
C ASN A 118 -9.40 -18.28 -11.79
N GLN A 119 -10.47 -17.80 -12.43
CA GLN A 119 -11.31 -18.67 -13.28
C GLN A 119 -10.56 -19.12 -14.52
N ASP A 120 -9.87 -18.19 -15.20
CA ASP A 120 -9.12 -18.48 -16.42
C ASP A 120 -8.05 -19.56 -16.17
N VAL A 121 -7.38 -19.49 -15.02
CA VAL A 121 -6.39 -20.49 -14.59
C VAL A 121 -7.05 -21.84 -14.29
N ALA A 122 -8.16 -21.85 -13.55
CA ALA A 122 -8.90 -23.08 -13.24
C ALA A 122 -9.40 -23.79 -14.51
N ASP A 123 -9.98 -23.02 -15.44
CA ASP A 123 -10.43 -23.48 -16.75
C ASP A 123 -9.28 -24.06 -17.59
N LEU A 124 -8.12 -23.41 -17.55
CA LEU A 124 -6.92 -23.88 -18.24
C LEU A 124 -6.48 -25.22 -17.68
N HIS A 125 -6.33 -25.33 -16.35
CA HIS A 125 -5.91 -26.59 -15.72
C HIS A 125 -6.91 -27.71 -16.01
N GLN A 126 -8.23 -27.47 -15.91
CA GLN A 126 -9.24 -28.47 -16.25
C GLN A 126 -9.09 -29.00 -17.68
N ARG A 127 -8.81 -28.12 -18.65
CA ARG A 127 -8.55 -28.54 -20.03
C ARG A 127 -7.26 -29.35 -20.14
N GLU A 128 -6.22 -28.97 -19.41
CA GLU A 128 -4.96 -29.71 -19.37
C GLU A 128 -5.14 -31.12 -18.79
N ASP A 129 -5.85 -31.26 -17.67
CA ASP A 129 -6.13 -32.57 -17.07
C ASP A 129 -6.86 -33.49 -18.04
N LEU A 130 -7.89 -32.98 -18.71
CA LEU A 130 -8.64 -33.75 -19.70
C LEU A 130 -7.72 -34.27 -20.80
N LEU A 131 -6.75 -33.46 -21.25
CA LEU A 131 -5.77 -33.84 -22.26
C LEU A 131 -4.65 -34.75 -21.75
N LEU A 132 -4.39 -34.78 -20.44
CA LEU A 132 -3.37 -35.62 -19.81
C LEU A 132 -3.91 -37.00 -19.42
N ASP A 133 -5.18 -37.07 -19.03
CA ASP A 133 -5.81 -38.27 -18.50
C ASP A 133 -6.57 -39.07 -19.57
N ASN A 134 -6.95 -38.43 -20.69
CA ASN A 134 -7.79 -39.06 -21.71
C ASN A 134 -7.11 -39.13 -23.08
N TYR A 135 -7.55 -40.11 -23.88
CA TYR A 135 -7.17 -40.19 -25.28
C TYR A 135 -7.87 -39.11 -26.09
N THR A 136 -7.09 -38.34 -26.85
CA THR A 136 -7.61 -37.25 -27.68
C THR A 136 -6.99 -37.32 -29.07
N TRP A 137 -7.77 -37.03 -30.10
CA TRP A 137 -7.25 -36.90 -31.46
C TRP A 137 -6.52 -35.57 -31.63
N VAL A 138 -5.27 -35.61 -32.13
CA VAL A 138 -4.53 -34.41 -32.52
C VAL A 138 -4.84 -34.06 -33.97
N ASP A 139 -4.85 -35.07 -34.83
CA ASP A 139 -5.22 -34.95 -36.24
C ASP A 139 -5.87 -36.26 -36.70
N GLN A 140 -7.19 -36.24 -36.82
CA GLN A 140 -7.98 -37.40 -37.25
C GLN A 140 -7.64 -37.81 -38.68
N SER A 141 -7.34 -36.86 -39.57
CA SER A 141 -7.06 -37.13 -40.98
C SER A 141 -5.72 -37.86 -41.17
N GLN A 142 -4.76 -37.59 -40.30
CA GLN A 142 -3.43 -38.21 -40.30
C GLN A 142 -3.32 -39.37 -39.32
N GLY A 143 -4.41 -39.76 -38.65
CA GLY A 143 -4.41 -40.86 -37.68
C GLY A 143 -3.58 -40.58 -36.41
N LYS A 144 -3.32 -39.30 -36.07
CA LYS A 144 -2.48 -38.93 -34.92
C LYS A 144 -3.32 -38.80 -33.66
N VAL A 145 -3.03 -39.66 -32.68
CA VAL A 145 -3.69 -39.71 -31.37
C VAL A 145 -2.71 -39.30 -30.28
N ARG A 146 -3.18 -38.48 -29.33
CA ARG A 146 -2.53 -38.22 -28.05
C ARG A 146 -2.95 -39.31 -27.05
N ILE A 147 -1.96 -39.91 -26.41
CA ILE A 147 -2.15 -40.91 -25.36
C ILE A 147 -2.06 -40.24 -23.99
N PRO A 148 -2.77 -40.76 -22.96
CA PRO A 148 -2.62 -40.30 -21.59
C PRO A 148 -1.18 -40.39 -21.10
N ILE A 149 -0.78 -39.48 -20.22
CA ILE A 149 0.60 -39.39 -19.74
C ILE A 149 1.04 -40.67 -19.02
N GLU A 150 0.15 -41.25 -18.21
CA GLU A 150 0.38 -42.52 -17.52
C GLU A 150 0.70 -43.65 -18.50
N ARG A 151 -0.03 -43.70 -19.63
CA ARG A 151 0.22 -44.70 -20.66
C ARG A 151 1.53 -44.44 -21.39
N ALA A 152 1.86 -43.18 -21.65
CA ALA A 152 3.13 -42.82 -22.27
C ALA A 152 4.32 -43.28 -21.40
N MET A 153 4.25 -43.01 -20.09
CA MET A 153 5.28 -43.44 -19.14
C MET A 153 5.45 -44.97 -19.14
N GLN A 154 4.36 -45.74 -19.13
CA GLN A 154 4.42 -47.20 -19.20
C GLN A 154 5.09 -47.70 -20.49
N ILE A 155 4.76 -47.10 -21.64
CA ILE A 155 5.38 -47.48 -22.92
C ILE A 155 6.87 -47.15 -22.93
N ILE A 156 7.25 -46.00 -22.37
CA ILE A 156 8.65 -45.58 -22.24
C ILE A 156 9.41 -46.51 -21.30
N ALA A 157 8.83 -46.90 -20.17
CA ALA A 157 9.45 -47.83 -19.23
C ALA A 157 9.69 -49.21 -19.87
N GLN A 158 8.80 -49.66 -20.75
CA GLN A 158 8.92 -50.94 -21.45
C GLN A 158 9.89 -50.90 -22.63
N LYS A 159 9.86 -49.83 -23.43
CA LYS A 159 10.67 -49.70 -24.66
C LYS A 159 12.04 -49.07 -24.43
N GLY A 160 12.23 -48.38 -23.30
CA GLY A 160 13.36 -47.49 -23.06
C GLY A 160 13.25 -46.19 -23.86
N LEU A 161 14.02 -45.18 -23.46
CA LEU A 161 14.22 -43.98 -24.29
C LEU A 161 15.36 -44.23 -25.30
N PRO A 162 15.24 -43.72 -26.54
CA PRO A 162 16.37 -43.69 -27.46
C PRO A 162 17.51 -42.88 -26.84
N VAL A 163 18.72 -43.41 -26.87
CA VAL A 163 19.92 -42.70 -26.40
C VAL A 163 20.17 -41.52 -27.34
N ALA A 164 20.08 -40.30 -26.82
CA ALA A 164 20.43 -39.11 -27.58
C ALA A 164 21.94 -39.16 -27.92
N PRO A 165 22.34 -38.78 -29.15
CA PRO A 165 23.75 -38.70 -29.50
C PRO A 165 24.45 -37.72 -28.55
N THR A 166 25.66 -38.09 -28.12
CA THR A 166 26.47 -37.24 -27.26
C THR A 166 26.79 -35.94 -28.00
N VAL A 167 26.14 -34.85 -27.62
CA VAL A 167 26.52 -33.51 -28.07
C VAL A 167 27.87 -33.17 -27.44
N GLN A 168 28.91 -32.96 -28.26
CA GLN A 168 30.15 -32.37 -27.77
C GLN A 168 29.84 -30.97 -27.21
N GLN A 169 29.89 -30.85 -25.89
CA GLN A 169 29.77 -29.56 -25.22
C GLN A 169 30.98 -28.72 -25.57
N ALA A 170 30.75 -27.52 -26.11
CA ALA A 170 31.82 -26.56 -26.33
C ALA A 170 32.51 -26.22 -24.99
N PRO A 171 33.83 -25.94 -24.98
CA PRO A 171 34.53 -25.55 -23.76
C PRO A 171 33.86 -24.33 -23.13
N LEU A 172 33.61 -24.39 -21.82
CA LEU A 172 33.12 -23.25 -21.05
C LEU A 172 34.13 -22.10 -21.14
N LEU A 173 33.66 -20.89 -21.43
CA LEU A 173 34.51 -19.70 -21.44
C LEU A 173 34.72 -19.20 -20.00
N ALA A 174 35.71 -18.33 -19.81
CA ALA A 174 35.98 -17.76 -18.50
C ALA A 174 34.78 -16.92 -18.01
N GLY A 175 34.16 -17.34 -16.90
CA GLY A 175 32.95 -16.73 -16.34
C GLY A 175 31.69 -17.58 -16.47
N ASP A 176 31.71 -18.64 -17.28
CA ASP A 176 30.57 -19.55 -17.41
C ASP A 176 30.52 -20.54 -16.25
N SER A 177 29.39 -20.60 -15.56
CA SER A 177 29.07 -21.62 -14.56
C SER A 177 28.05 -22.60 -15.11
N LYS A 178 28.24 -23.91 -14.89
CA LYS A 178 27.26 -24.93 -15.29
C LYS A 178 25.93 -24.65 -14.59
N PRO A 179 24.82 -24.43 -15.34
CA PRO A 179 23.53 -24.22 -14.73
C PRO A 179 23.15 -25.48 -13.95
N THR A 180 23.10 -25.36 -12.63
CA THR A 180 22.61 -26.44 -11.75
C THR A 180 21.12 -26.25 -11.65
N VAL A 181 20.36 -27.07 -12.38
CA VAL A 181 18.90 -27.11 -12.25
C VAL A 181 18.59 -27.70 -10.88
N THR A 182 18.39 -26.81 -9.90
CA THR A 182 17.78 -27.22 -8.63
C THR A 182 16.31 -27.46 -8.95
N ALA A 183 15.92 -28.72 -9.06
CA ALA A 183 14.52 -29.06 -9.29
C ALA A 183 13.67 -28.33 -8.23
N PRO A 184 12.63 -27.57 -8.63
CA PRO A 184 11.80 -26.89 -7.68
C PRO A 184 11.15 -27.91 -6.73
N ILE A 185 11.06 -27.59 -5.44
CA ILE A 185 10.47 -28.43 -4.39
C ILE A 185 8.94 -28.58 -4.53
N THR A 186 8.37 -27.86 -5.49
CA THR A 186 6.98 -27.96 -5.93
C THR A 186 7.00 -28.02 -7.45
N ASP A 187 6.34 -29.02 -8.02
CA ASP A 187 6.00 -28.98 -9.44
C ASP A 187 5.20 -27.68 -9.64
N GLY A 188 5.63 -26.80 -10.53
CA GLY A 188 5.02 -25.47 -10.77
C GLY A 188 3.59 -25.53 -11.32
N PHE A 189 2.90 -26.65 -11.14
CA PHE A 189 1.58 -27.01 -11.62
C PHE A 189 0.61 -27.33 -10.46
N ALA A 190 0.95 -26.94 -9.23
CA ALA A 190 0.06 -27.13 -8.10
C ALA A 190 -1.24 -26.34 -8.28
N ARG A 191 -2.37 -26.95 -7.92
CA ARG A 191 -3.68 -26.28 -7.91
C ARG A 191 -3.63 -25.01 -7.09
N THR A 192 -4.26 -23.97 -7.61
CA THR A 192 -4.45 -22.71 -6.89
C THR A 192 -5.34 -22.92 -5.66
N GLY A 193 -5.22 -22.04 -4.66
CA GLY A 193 -6.11 -22.09 -3.47
C GLY A 193 -7.59 -22.01 -3.86
N TYR A 194 -7.90 -21.21 -4.89
CA TYR A 194 -9.24 -21.08 -5.44
C TYR A 194 -9.82 -22.41 -5.97
N GLU A 195 -9.02 -23.20 -6.69
CA GLU A 195 -9.43 -24.53 -7.17
C GLU A 195 -9.62 -25.53 -6.01
N GLN A 196 -8.80 -25.43 -4.96
CA GLN A 196 -8.91 -26.30 -3.79
C GLN A 196 -10.21 -26.04 -3.02
N ASP A 197 -10.57 -24.76 -2.83
CA ASP A 197 -11.81 -24.36 -2.17
C ASP A 197 -13.03 -24.82 -2.97
N GLN A 198 -13.03 -24.65 -4.29
CA GLN A 198 -14.09 -25.16 -5.16
C GLN A 198 -14.23 -26.69 -5.06
N ALA A 199 -13.11 -27.42 -5.13
CA ALA A 199 -13.12 -28.87 -5.04
C ALA A 199 -13.65 -29.37 -3.68
N ALA A 200 -13.32 -28.67 -2.59
CA ALA A 200 -13.86 -28.96 -1.26
C ALA A 200 -15.37 -28.71 -1.19
N ALA A 201 -15.85 -27.59 -1.75
CA ALA A 201 -17.27 -27.28 -1.82
C ALA A 201 -18.06 -28.33 -2.62
N GLN A 202 -17.58 -28.69 -3.83
CA GLN A 202 -18.21 -29.72 -4.67
C GLN A 202 -18.26 -31.08 -3.97
N LYS A 203 -17.21 -31.47 -3.25
CA LYS A 203 -17.19 -32.71 -2.47
C LYS A 203 -18.21 -32.68 -1.33
N ALA A 204 -18.33 -31.55 -0.62
CA ALA A 204 -19.32 -31.40 0.45
C ALA A 204 -20.75 -31.47 -0.11
N GLU A 205 -21.03 -30.83 -1.25
CA GLU A 205 -22.33 -30.89 -1.92
C GLU A 205 -22.66 -32.32 -2.38
N ALA A 206 -21.70 -33.02 -2.99
CA ALA A 206 -21.90 -34.41 -3.41
C ALA A 206 -22.19 -35.35 -2.22
N GLN A 207 -21.53 -35.13 -1.08
CA GLN A 207 -21.79 -35.88 0.16
C GLN A 207 -23.20 -35.61 0.70
N GLN A 208 -23.62 -34.35 0.76
CA GLN A 208 -24.97 -33.97 1.20
C GLN A 208 -26.06 -34.57 0.30
N GLN A 209 -25.84 -34.57 -1.02
CA GLN A 209 -26.75 -35.20 -1.98
C GLN A 209 -26.83 -36.72 -1.78
N ALA A 210 -25.69 -37.38 -1.52
CA ALA A 210 -25.64 -38.81 -1.25
C ALA A 210 -26.35 -39.17 0.06
N GLU A 211 -26.21 -38.37 1.11
CA GLU A 211 -26.90 -38.57 2.40
C GLU A 211 -28.41 -38.39 2.27
N THR A 212 -28.86 -37.38 1.51
CA THR A 212 -30.29 -37.12 1.28
C THR A 212 -30.94 -38.25 0.48
N GLN A 213 -30.25 -38.80 -0.53
CA GLN A 213 -30.74 -39.92 -1.32
C GLN A 213 -30.77 -41.26 -0.56
N GLN A 214 -30.06 -41.38 0.56
CA GLN A 214 -30.09 -42.58 1.42
C GLN A 214 -31.23 -42.55 2.45
N HIS A 215 -31.87 -41.40 2.65
CA HIS A 215 -32.97 -41.23 3.62
C HIS A 215 -34.36 -41.16 2.94
N GLU A 216 -34.43 -41.39 1.64
CA GLU A 216 -35.66 -41.58 0.84
C GLU A 216 -35.83 -43.07 0.48
#